data_AF-X0SLH9-F1
#
_entry.id   AF-X0SLH9-F1
#
_cell.length_a   1.000
_cell.length_b   1.000
_cell.length_c   1.000
_cell.angle_alpha   90.00
_cell.angle_beta   90.00
_cell.angle_gamma   90.00
#
_symmetry.space_group_name_H-M   'P 1'
#
loop_
_entity.id
_entity.type
_entity.pdbx_description
1 polymer ?
#
loop_
_entity_poly.entity_id
_entity_poly.type
_entity_poly.pdbx_seq_one_letter_code
_entity_poly.pdbx_strand_id
1 'polypeptide(L)' 'VELFRTELSNVAEKTKPMPDEYINAEGNGVTDAFIEYAMPLTGGLPKTAYLGNYPRI' A
#
# COMPACT_ATOMS: atom_id res chain seq x y z
N VAL A 1 17.86 8.96 -5.18
CA VAL A 1 16.98 9.18 -4.02
C VAL A 1 17.36 10.51 -3.41
N GLU A 2 16.43 11.44 -3.33
CA GLU A 2 16.62 12.74 -2.68
C GLU A 2 16.08 12.66 -1.25
N LEU A 3 16.83 13.17 -0.27
CA LEU A 3 16.49 13.11 1.15
C LEU A 3 16.41 14.52 1.71
N PHE A 4 15.46 14.77 2.63
CA PHE A 4 15.33 16.05 3.33
C PHE A 4 15.20 15.82 4.85
N ARG A 5 15.53 16.85 5.64
CA ARG A 5 15.42 16.83 7.11
C ARG A 5 14.14 17.54 7.56
N THR A 6 13.54 17.06 8.64
CA THR A 6 12.38 17.68 9.30
C THR A 6 12.54 17.59 10.82
N GLU A 7 11.94 18.54 11.54
CA GLU A 7 11.98 18.57 13.01
C GLU A 7 11.22 17.40 13.63
N LEU A 8 11.67 16.93 14.79
CA LEU A 8 11.05 15.80 15.50
C LEU A 8 9.59 16.09 15.87
N SER A 9 9.28 17.33 16.23
CA SER A 9 7.91 17.78 16.55
C SER A 9 6.92 17.60 15.40
N ASN A 10 7.38 17.52 14.15
CA ASN A 10 6.51 17.33 12.99
C ASN A 10 6.05 15.87 12.84
N VAL A 11 6.75 14.90 13.45
CA VAL A 11 6.53 13.46 13.21
C VAL A 11 6.26 12.64 14.48
N ALA A 12 6.75 13.04 15.64
CA ALA A 12 6.81 12.19 16.84
C ALA A 12 5.46 11.66 17.37
N GLU A 13 4.37 12.37 17.13
CA GLU A 13 3.01 11.98 17.57
C GLU A 13 2.06 11.68 16.39
N LYS A 14 2.56 11.80 15.14
CA LYS A 14 1.69 11.73 13.96
C LYS A 14 1.76 10.33 13.35
N THR A 15 0.60 9.81 12.97
CA THR A 15 0.45 8.56 12.21
C THR A 15 -0.22 8.89 10.88
N LYS A 16 0.19 8.21 9.80
CA LYS A 16 -0.48 8.29 8.50
C LYS A 16 -1.50 7.15 8.40
N PRO A 17 -2.81 7.39 8.61
CA PRO A 17 -3.81 6.36 8.42
C PRO A 17 -3.91 5.98 6.95
N MET A 18 -4.41 4.77 6.69
CA MET A 18 -4.81 4.37 5.34
C MET A 18 -6.09 5.15 4.97
N PRO A 19 -6.11 5.88 3.84
CA PRO A 19 -7.32 6.52 3.34
C PRO A 19 -8.44 5.50 3.07
N ASP A 20 -9.70 5.87 3.38
CA ASP A 20 -10.85 5.00 3.14
C ASP A 20 -11.04 4.69 1.65
N GLU A 21 -10.68 5.63 0.78
CA GLU A 21 -10.69 5.46 -0.69
C GLU A 21 -9.75 4.35 -1.17
N TYR A 22 -8.81 3.90 -0.35
CA TYR A 22 -7.91 2.78 -0.66
C TYR A 22 -8.53 1.42 -0.36
N ILE A 23 -9.66 1.36 0.34
CA ILE A 23 -10.34 0.13 0.75
C ILE A 23 -11.56 -0.07 -0.15
N ASN A 24 -11.74 -1.28 -0.67
CA ASN A 24 -12.89 -1.58 -1.51
C ASN A 24 -14.20 -1.62 -0.69
N ALA A 25 -15.35 -1.54 -1.37
CA ALA A 25 -16.66 -1.52 -0.71
C ALA A 25 -16.95 -2.80 0.13
N GLU A 26 -16.34 -3.93 -0.22
CA GLU A 26 -16.47 -5.20 0.52
C GLU A 26 -15.55 -5.27 1.77
N GLY A 27 -14.61 -4.34 1.93
CA GLY A 27 -13.67 -4.29 3.05
C GLY A 27 -12.62 -5.40 3.08
N ASN A 28 -12.52 -6.21 2.03
CA ASN A 28 -11.62 -7.37 1.93
C ASN A 28 -10.46 -7.14 0.95
N GLY A 29 -10.39 -5.97 0.33
CA GLY A 29 -9.42 -5.66 -0.71
C GLY A 29 -9.15 -4.16 -0.81
N VAL A 30 -8.30 -3.83 -1.78
CA VAL A 30 -7.86 -2.45 -2.05
C VAL A 30 -8.40 -1.96 -3.39
N THR A 31 -8.52 -0.64 -3.53
CA THR A 31 -8.95 0.02 -4.78
C THR A 31 -7.78 0.29 -5.71
N ASP A 32 -8.08 0.68 -6.95
CA ASP A 32 -7.07 1.10 -7.93
C ASP A 32 -6.25 2.30 -7.44
N ALA A 33 -6.83 3.21 -6.66
CA ALA A 33 -6.13 4.36 -6.08
C ALA A 33 -4.97 3.93 -5.17
N PHE A 34 -5.15 2.85 -4.41
CA PHE A 34 -4.06 2.26 -3.62
C PHE A 34 -2.97 1.67 -4.52
N ILE A 35 -3.37 0.96 -5.59
CA ILE A 35 -2.44 0.32 -6.52
C ILE A 35 -1.58 1.38 -7.20
N GLU A 36 -2.17 2.46 -7.69
CA GLU A 36 -1.45 3.58 -8.31
C GLU A 36 -0.45 4.23 -7.35
N TYR A 37 -0.82 4.40 -6.08
CA TYR A 37 0.08 4.90 -5.04
C TYR A 37 1.21 3.93 -4.70
N ALA A 38 0.90 2.64 -4.53
CA ALA A 38 1.84 1.64 -4.02
C ALA A 38 2.80 1.11 -5.09
N MET A 39 2.33 0.92 -6.33
CA MET A 39 3.11 0.26 -7.38
C MET A 39 4.48 0.89 -7.64
N PRO A 40 4.61 2.23 -7.79
CA PRO A 40 5.93 2.86 -7.98
C PRO A 40 6.88 2.65 -6.80
N LEU A 41 6.34 2.52 -5.58
CA LEU A 41 7.13 2.36 -4.35
C LEU A 41 7.76 0.96 -4.25
N THR A 42 7.20 -0.04 -4.93
CA THR A 42 7.70 -1.42 -4.90
C THR A 42 9.00 -1.61 -5.68
N GLY A 43 9.35 -0.69 -6.58
CA GLY A 43 10.49 -0.86 -7.49
C GLY A 43 10.30 -2.01 -8.51
N GLY A 44 9.09 -2.56 -8.62
CA GLY A 44 8.76 -3.72 -9.46
C GLY A 44 8.55 -4.98 -8.62
N LEU A 45 7.35 -5.57 -8.73
CA LEU A 45 7.02 -6.81 -8.05
C LEU A 45 7.47 -8.04 -8.86
N PRO A 46 7.97 -9.11 -8.22
CA PRO A 46 8.23 -10.37 -8.91
C PRO A 46 6.91 -10.94 -9.46
N LYS A 47 7.00 -11.68 -10.57
CA LYS A 47 5.81 -12.35 -11.13
C LYS A 47 5.30 -13.38 -10.11
N THR A 48 4.15 -13.10 -9.53
CA THR A 48 3.42 -14.05 -8.69
C THR A 48 2.59 -14.97 -9.58
N ALA A 49 2.60 -16.27 -9.28
CA ALA A 49 1.68 -17.22 -9.86
C ALA A 49 0.78 -17.76 -8.76
N TYR A 50 -0.45 -18.14 -9.11
CA TYR A 50 -1.25 -18.97 -8.22
C TYR A 50 -0.55 -20.32 -8.06
N LEU A 51 -0.35 -20.75 -6.82
CA LEU A 51 0.06 -22.13 -6.53
C LEU A 51 -1.13 -23.01 -6.90
N GLY A 52 -1.10 -23.57 -8.12
CA GLY A 52 -2.25 -24.20 -8.76
C GLY A 52 -2.99 -25.21 -7.88
N ASN A 53 -4.32 -25.22 -8.05
CA ASN A 53 -5.33 -26.16 -7.55
C ASN A 53 -5.77 -26.08 -6.08
N TYR A 54 -5.26 -25.17 -5.24
CA TYR A 54 -5.86 -24.99 -3.91
C TYR A 54 -7.14 -24.14 -4.02
N PRO A 55 -8.29 -24.63 -3.49
CA PRO A 55 -9.53 -23.86 -3.51
C PRO A 55 -9.33 -22.55 -2.76
N ARG A 56 -9.81 -21.45 -3.35
CA ARG A 56 -9.96 -20.19 -2.63
C ARG A 56 -10.96 -20.45 -1.50
N ILE A 57 -10.49 -20.39 -0.25
CA ILE A 57 -11.35 -20.21 0.93
C ILE A 57 -12.15 -18.92 0.79
#